data_AF-A0A8T5JA04-F1
#
_entry.id   AF-A0A8T5JA04-F1
#
_cell.length_a   1.000
_cell.length_b   1.000
_cell.length_c   1.000
_cell.angle_alpha   90.00
_cell.angle_beta   90.00
_cell.angle_gamma   90.00
#
_symmetry.space_group_name_H-M   'P 1'
#
loop_
_entity.id
_entity.type
_entity.pdbx_description
1 polymer ?
#
loop_
_entity_poly.entity_id
_entity_poly.type
_entity_poly.pdbx_seq_one_letter_code
_entity_poly.pdbx_strand_id
1 'polypeptide(L)'
;MAAHMRANHILNRHPSQWIALLALVVAGMMSFITSSNAGGGAAVDIGITLKEGLGNEPVWVGLGILIFVYAMIITEVVHRTLAAAVGGLAAIFALNHYKVGGALTLAETTTLIEWETIGLLLGMMVMVGIISHTGVFEWFAVQAYKKSNGNVWTLVVILCSVTAVLSAFLDNVTTMLLLTPVTIQ
;
A
#
# COMPACT_ATOMS: atom_id res chain seq x y z
N MET A 1 18.14 18.82 -41.81
CA MET A 1 17.49 17.50 -41.89
C MET A 1 17.31 16.80 -40.53
N ALA A 2 18.15 17.07 -39.51
CA ALA A 2 18.05 16.44 -38.18
C ALA A 2 16.96 17.02 -37.24
N ALA A 3 16.54 18.28 -37.42
CA ALA A 3 15.50 18.91 -36.59
C ALA A 3 14.08 18.37 -36.87
N HIS A 4 13.81 17.98 -38.12
CA HIS A 4 12.50 17.50 -38.53
C HIS A 4 12.22 16.05 -38.06
N MET A 5 13.26 15.28 -37.70
CA MET A 5 13.13 13.92 -37.16
C MET A 5 12.83 13.92 -35.64
N ARG A 6 13.25 14.94 -34.89
CA ARG A 6 12.99 15.04 -33.44
C ARG A 6 11.56 15.44 -33.10
N ALA A 7 10.86 16.16 -33.97
CA ALA A 7 9.48 16.59 -33.74
C ALA A 7 8.47 15.42 -33.80
N ASN A 8 8.71 14.43 -34.66
CA ASN A 8 7.81 13.29 -34.82
C ASN A 8 7.88 12.25 -33.68
N HIS A 9 8.95 12.22 -32.89
CA HIS A 9 9.07 11.29 -31.76
C HIS A 9 8.31 11.76 -30.52
N ILE A 10 7.93 13.05 -30.47
CA ILE A 10 7.13 13.62 -29.36
C ILE A 10 5.64 13.38 -29.60
N LEU A 11 5.20 13.25 -30.86
CA LEU A 11 3.81 12.99 -31.23
C LEU A 11 3.40 11.51 -31.15
N ASN A 12 4.33 10.56 -31.23
CA ASN A 12 4.03 9.13 -31.11
C ASN A 12 4.01 8.67 -29.64
N ARG A 13 3.24 9.37 -28.79
CA ARG A 13 2.91 8.86 -27.47
C ARG A 13 1.95 7.68 -27.62
N HIS A 14 2.40 6.50 -27.22
CA HIS A 14 1.66 5.23 -27.27
C HIS A 14 0.27 5.40 -26.62
N PRO A 15 -0.81 4.77 -27.13
CA PRO A 15 -2.18 4.93 -26.61
C PRO A 15 -2.30 4.67 -25.10
N SER A 16 -1.40 3.89 -24.50
CA SER A 16 -1.32 3.67 -23.05
C SER A 16 -0.95 4.92 -22.25
N GLN A 17 -0.17 5.86 -22.82
CA GLN A 17 0.18 7.12 -22.15
C GLN A 17 -1.02 8.05 -22.06
N TRP A 18 -1.94 8.01 -23.03
CA TRP A 18 -3.20 8.73 -22.98
C TRP A 18 -4.14 8.13 -21.93
N ILE A 19 -4.19 6.81 -21.82
CA ILE A 19 -4.99 6.11 -20.79
C ILE A 19 -4.46 6.44 -19.38
N ALA A 20 -3.14 6.46 -19.19
CA ALA A 20 -2.53 6.84 -17.92
C ALA A 20 -2.82 8.30 -17.54
N LEU A 21 -2.77 9.22 -18.52
CA LEU A 21 -3.07 10.64 -18.30
C LEU A 21 -4.56 10.85 -17.99
N LEU A 22 -5.45 10.14 -18.68
CA LEU A 22 -6.90 10.14 -18.40
C LEU A 22 -7.20 9.57 -17.01
N ALA A 23 -6.59 8.45 -16.63
CA ALA A 23 -6.77 7.85 -15.31
C ALA A 23 -6.31 8.78 -14.19
N LEU A 24 -5.19 9.49 -14.38
CA LEU A 24 -4.65 10.43 -13.40
C LEU A 24 -5.54 11.68 -13.27
N VAL A 25 -6.07 12.19 -14.39
CA VAL A 25 -7.03 13.31 -14.39
C VAL A 25 -8.36 12.90 -13.75
N VAL A 26 -8.87 11.70 -14.04
CA VAL A 26 -10.10 11.17 -13.42
C VAL A 26 -9.91 10.97 -11.92
N ALA A 27 -8.79 10.39 -11.48
CA ALA A 27 -8.46 10.26 -10.06
C ALA A 27 -8.32 11.62 -9.37
N GLY A 28 -7.70 12.60 -10.04
CA GLY A 28 -7.61 13.98 -9.55
C GLY A 28 -8.95 14.73 -9.52
N MET A 29 -9.90 14.41 -10.40
CA MET A 29 -11.25 14.96 -10.36
C MET A 29 -12.11 14.32 -9.27
N MET A 30 -11.86 13.04 -8.93
CA MET A 30 -12.52 12.35 -7.82
C MET A 30 -12.19 12.95 -6.44
N SER A 31 -11.09 13.71 -6.30
CA SER A 31 -10.82 14.44 -5.05
C SER A 31 -11.65 15.73 -4.91
N PHE A 32 -12.31 16.19 -5.97
CA PHE A 32 -13.15 17.40 -5.96
C PHE A 32 -14.65 17.09 -5.90
N ILE A 33 -15.07 15.87 -6.27
CA ILE A 33 -16.47 15.47 -6.35
C ILE A 33 -16.68 14.29 -5.40
N THR A 34 -17.38 14.56 -4.31
CA THR A 34 -17.99 13.63 -3.35
C THR A 34 -17.22 13.36 -2.06
N SER A 35 -18.00 13.39 -0.98
CA SER A 35 -17.65 12.93 0.36
C SER A 35 -16.97 11.57 0.25
N SER A 36 -15.68 11.53 0.57
CA SER A 36 -14.88 10.32 0.54
C SER A 36 -15.34 9.40 1.68
N ASN A 37 -16.36 8.59 1.44
CA ASN A 37 -16.68 7.48 2.33
C ASN A 37 -15.74 6.33 1.98
N ALA A 38 -14.48 6.45 2.42
CA ALA A 38 -13.50 5.39 2.36
C ALA A 38 -13.93 4.28 3.33
N GLY A 39 -14.73 3.33 2.83
CA GLY A 39 -15.17 2.16 3.56
C GLY A 39 -14.02 1.15 3.68
N GLY A 40 -13.24 1.28 4.75
CA GLY A 40 -12.15 0.38 5.10
C GLY A 40 -11.69 0.74 6.50
N GLY A 41 -12.46 0.32 7.50
CA GLY A 41 -12.34 0.71 8.89
C GLY A 41 -13.71 1.14 9.42
N ALA A 42 -14.15 0.57 10.54
CA ALA A 42 -15.32 1.08 11.23
C ALA A 42 -15.10 2.59 11.44
N ALA A 43 -16.07 3.42 11.06
CA ALA A 43 -16.02 4.85 11.29
C ALA A 43 -15.95 5.08 12.82
N VAL A 44 -14.73 5.14 13.36
CA VAL A 44 -14.49 5.58 14.71
C VAL A 44 -14.81 7.07 14.67
N ASP A 45 -15.96 7.45 15.23
CA ASP A 45 -16.29 8.84 15.51
C ASP A 45 -15.26 9.34 16.52
N ILE A 46 -14.15 9.86 16.00
CA ILE A 46 -13.11 10.47 16.79
C ILE A 46 -13.74 11.78 17.22
N GLY A 47 -14.27 11.83 18.45
CA GLY A 47 -14.95 12.99 19.06
C GLY A 47 -14.05 14.22 19.25
N ILE A 48 -13.25 14.55 18.24
CA ILE A 48 -12.37 15.70 18.13
C ILE A 48 -13.19 16.81 17.49
N THR A 49 -13.71 17.70 18.33
CA THR A 49 -14.30 18.96 17.90
C THR A 49 -13.19 19.89 17.39
N LEU A 50 -13.12 20.04 16.06
CA LEU A 50 -12.25 21.00 15.40
C LEU A 50 -12.74 22.44 15.64
N LYS A 51 -11.84 23.41 15.56
CA LYS A 51 -12.17 24.81 15.85
C LYS A 51 -13.11 25.39 14.81
N GLU A 52 -14.29 25.80 15.28
CA GLU A 52 -15.30 26.46 14.47
C GLU A 52 -14.69 27.69 13.79
N GLY A 53 -14.69 27.71 12.46
CA GLY A 53 -14.09 28.76 11.63
C GLY A 53 -12.85 28.34 10.84
N LEU A 54 -12.31 27.12 11.01
CA LEU A 54 -11.35 26.58 10.05
C LEU A 54 -12.07 26.09 8.80
N GLY A 55 -11.81 26.76 7.68
CA GLY A 55 -12.20 26.27 6.35
C GLY A 55 -11.37 25.05 5.95
N ASN A 56 -10.91 24.99 4.70
CA ASN A 56 -10.20 23.82 4.18
C ASN A 56 -8.73 23.69 4.65
N GLU A 57 -8.24 24.56 5.54
CA GLU A 57 -6.81 24.61 5.92
C GLU A 57 -6.26 23.33 6.57
N PRO A 58 -6.97 22.65 7.48
CA PRO A 58 -6.49 21.39 8.06
C PRO A 58 -6.33 20.28 7.02
N VAL A 59 -7.22 20.29 6.01
CA VAL A 59 -7.21 19.32 4.90
C VAL A 59 -5.97 19.53 4.03
N TRP A 60 -5.62 20.78 3.71
CA TRP A 60 -4.42 21.10 2.94
C TRP A 60 -3.13 20.74 3.67
N VAL A 61 -3.08 20.95 4.99
CA VAL A 61 -1.92 20.54 5.80
C VAL A 61 -1.80 19.02 5.85
N GLY A 62 -2.89 18.30 6.06
CA GLY A 62 -2.90 16.84 6.00
C GLY A 62 -2.42 16.30 4.65
N LEU A 63 -2.90 16.89 3.56
CA LEU A 63 -2.46 16.55 2.20
C LEU A 63 -0.96 16.84 1.98
N GLY A 64 -0.46 17.96 2.51
CA GLY A 64 0.97 18.29 2.46
C GLY A 64 1.84 17.25 3.20
N ILE A 65 1.42 16.83 4.40
CA ILE A 65 2.10 15.79 5.17
C ILE A 65 2.09 14.45 4.42
N LEU A 66 0.94 14.07 3.85
CA LEU A 66 0.80 12.84 3.07
C LEU A 66 1.77 12.80 1.88
N ILE A 67 1.81 13.88 1.08
CA ILE A 67 2.72 13.98 -0.06
C ILE A 67 4.18 13.92 0.39
N PHE A 68 4.52 14.61 1.47
CA PHE A 68 5.87 14.61 2.02
C PHE A 68 6.34 13.21 2.46
N VAL A 69 5.48 12.47 3.17
CA VAL A 69 5.78 11.10 3.61
C VAL A 69 5.93 10.17 2.41
N TYR A 70 5.02 10.25 1.44
CA TYR A 70 5.15 9.47 0.20
C TYR A 70 6.42 9.78 -0.56
N ALA A 71 6.80 11.06 -0.67
CA ALA A 71 8.05 11.45 -1.31
C ALA A 71 9.26 10.84 -0.58
N MET A 72 9.29 10.84 0.75
CA MET A 72 10.35 10.16 1.52
C MET A 72 10.39 8.65 1.30
N ILE A 73 9.23 7.99 1.23
CA ILE A 73 9.16 6.54 0.98
C ILE A 73 9.65 6.23 -0.44
N ILE A 74 9.21 6.97 -1.45
CA ILE A 74 9.55 6.74 -2.86
C ILE A 74 11.03 7.06 -3.14
N THR A 75 11.56 8.11 -2.54
CA THR A 75 12.97 8.50 -2.72
C THR A 75 13.93 7.59 -1.95
N GLU A 76 13.42 6.73 -1.07
CA GLU A 76 14.17 5.77 -0.23
C GLU A 76 15.34 6.39 0.55
N VAL A 77 15.37 7.73 0.71
CA VAL A 77 16.43 8.45 1.44
C VAL A 77 16.44 8.05 2.91
N VAL A 78 15.28 7.67 3.45
CA VAL A 78 15.09 7.18 4.82
C VAL A 78 14.30 5.88 4.79
N HIS A 79 14.52 5.02 5.79
CA HIS A 79 13.76 3.78 5.94
C HIS A 79 12.26 4.06 6.02
N ARG A 80 11.46 3.27 5.30
CA ARG A 80 9.98 3.36 5.28
C ARG A 80 9.34 3.45 6.66
N THR A 81 9.90 2.76 7.66
CA THR A 81 9.43 2.80 9.06
C THR A 81 9.69 4.15 9.71
N LEU A 82 10.86 4.74 9.48
CA LEU A 82 11.22 6.07 9.98
C LEU A 82 10.41 7.15 9.28
N ALA A 83 10.23 7.05 7.96
CA ALA A 83 9.39 7.97 7.18
C ALA A 83 7.94 7.98 7.70
N ALA A 84 7.36 6.79 7.96
CA ALA A 84 6.04 6.66 8.54
C ALA A 84 5.96 7.25 9.97
N ALA A 85 6.97 7.01 10.82
CA ALA A 85 7.01 7.55 12.17
C ALA A 85 7.07 9.08 12.19
N VAL A 86 7.92 9.68 11.35
CA VAL A 86 8.01 11.15 11.22
C VAL A 86 6.70 11.73 10.67
N GLY A 87 6.09 11.07 9.70
CA GLY A 87 4.78 11.44 9.17
C GLY A 87 3.67 11.43 10.22
N GLY A 88 3.59 10.36 11.02
CA GLY A 88 2.63 10.24 12.11
C GLY A 88 2.82 11.30 13.19
N LEU A 89 4.07 11.59 13.58
CA LEU A 89 4.38 12.66 14.53
C LEU A 89 3.99 14.03 13.98
N ALA A 90 4.27 14.31 12.69
CA ALA A 90 3.88 15.56 12.04
C ALA A 90 2.34 15.71 11.98
N ALA A 91 1.62 14.61 11.72
CA ALA A 91 0.15 14.60 11.72
C ALA A 91 -0.43 14.87 13.11
N ILE A 92 0.09 14.23 14.17
CA ILE A 92 -0.35 14.48 15.55
C ILE A 92 -0.05 15.92 15.96
N PHE A 93 1.11 16.46 15.59
CA PHE A 93 1.47 17.85 15.87
C PHE A 93 0.54 18.84 15.17
N ALA A 94 0.23 18.61 13.89
CA ALA A 94 -0.74 19.42 13.14
C ALA A 94 -2.14 19.34 13.77
N LEU A 95 -2.60 18.14 14.14
CA LEU A 95 -3.90 17.95 14.80
C LEU A 95 -3.97 18.66 16.17
N ASN A 96 -2.90 18.61 16.96
CA ASN A 96 -2.82 19.33 18.23
C ASN A 96 -2.97 20.85 18.05
N HIS A 97 -2.40 21.40 16.98
CA HIS A 97 -2.50 22.82 16.66
C HIS A 97 -3.93 23.26 16.28
N TYR A 98 -4.68 22.41 15.57
CA TYR A 98 -6.01 22.73 15.03
C TYR A 98 -7.19 22.34 15.92
N LYS A 99 -6.95 21.55 16.99
CA LYS A 99 -7.98 21.13 17.95
C LYS A 99 -8.43 22.30 18.84
N VAL A 100 -9.73 22.35 19.19
CA VAL A 100 -10.23 23.24 20.26
C VAL A 100 -10.01 22.58 21.61
N GLY A 101 -9.41 23.31 22.54
CA GLY A 101 -9.18 22.85 23.90
C GLY A 101 -7.72 22.50 24.17
N GLY A 102 -7.45 21.96 25.36
CA GLY A 102 -6.10 21.60 25.81
C GLY A 102 -5.42 20.53 24.94
N ALA A 103 -4.13 20.30 25.20
CA ALA A 103 -3.31 19.37 24.44
C ALA A 103 -3.95 17.98 24.27
N LEU A 104 -3.75 17.36 23.10
CA LEU A 104 -4.17 15.98 22.83
C LEU A 104 -3.70 15.07 23.98
N THR A 105 -4.65 14.39 24.60
CA THR A 105 -4.33 13.45 25.68
C THR A 105 -3.84 12.15 25.06
N LEU A 106 -2.95 11.42 25.76
CA LEU A 106 -2.41 10.15 25.28
C LEU A 106 -3.51 9.15 24.90
N ALA A 107 -4.63 9.16 25.63
CA ALA A 107 -5.82 8.34 25.35
C ALA A 107 -6.44 8.63 23.97
N GLU A 108 -6.49 9.89 23.54
CA GLU A 108 -7.04 10.27 22.22
C GLU A 108 -6.08 9.88 21.09
N THR A 109 -4.77 9.99 21.30
CA THR A 109 -3.80 9.54 20.30
C THR A 109 -3.85 8.03 20.11
N THR A 110 -4.11 7.25 21.16
CA THR A 110 -4.22 5.78 21.05
C THR A 110 -5.47 5.31 20.31
N THR A 111 -6.53 6.13 20.24
CA THR A 111 -7.72 5.80 19.44
C THR A 111 -7.53 6.10 17.95
N LEU A 112 -6.54 6.92 17.58
CA LEU A 112 -6.14 7.13 16.17
C LEU A 112 -5.43 5.91 15.57
N ILE A 113 -4.96 4.98 16.41
CA ILE A 113 -4.26 3.76 15.97
C ILE A 113 -5.30 2.68 15.66
N GLU A 114 -5.26 2.17 14.42
CA GLU A 114 -6.12 1.07 13.99
C GLU A 114 -5.54 -0.29 14.43
N TRP A 115 -5.87 -0.68 15.67
CA TRP A 115 -5.38 -1.92 16.28
C TRP A 115 -5.84 -3.19 15.55
N GLU A 116 -7.02 -3.16 14.93
CA GLU A 116 -7.56 -4.27 14.15
C GLU A 116 -6.66 -4.60 12.95
N THR A 117 -6.30 -3.58 12.15
CA THR A 117 -5.42 -3.74 10.99
C THR A 117 -4.03 -4.19 11.41
N ILE A 118 -3.44 -3.59 12.44
CA ILE A 118 -2.12 -4.01 12.94
C ILE A 118 -2.15 -5.46 13.43
N GLY A 119 -3.18 -5.82 14.20
CA GLY A 119 -3.37 -7.18 14.72
C GLY A 119 -3.56 -8.20 13.59
N LEU A 120 -4.32 -7.84 12.57
CA LEU A 120 -4.56 -8.69 11.39
C LEU A 120 -3.28 -8.89 10.58
N LEU A 121 -2.53 -7.82 10.27
CA LEU A 121 -1.26 -7.92 9.55
C LEU A 121 -0.21 -8.73 10.33
N LEU A 122 -0.11 -8.50 11.64
CA LEU A 122 0.78 -9.26 12.52
C LEU A 122 0.39 -10.74 12.56
N GLY A 123 -0.90 -11.04 12.71
CA GLY A 123 -1.42 -12.40 12.72
C GLY A 123 -1.12 -13.14 11.42
N MET A 124 -1.31 -12.48 10.26
CA MET A 124 -0.97 -13.05 8.96
C MET A 124 0.54 -13.33 8.85
N MET A 125 1.40 -12.38 9.22
CA MET A 125 2.86 -12.60 9.16
C MET A 125 3.34 -13.74 10.08
N VAL A 126 2.78 -13.86 11.29
CA VAL A 126 3.13 -14.94 12.22
C VAL A 126 2.66 -16.31 11.73
N MET A 127 1.39 -16.41 11.29
CA MET A 127 0.83 -17.66 10.75
C MET A 127 1.71 -18.19 9.61
N VAL A 128 2.04 -17.29 8.68
CA VAL A 128 2.94 -17.58 7.58
C VAL A 128 4.28 -18.11 8.06
N GLY A 129 4.93 -17.40 8.99
CA GLY A 129 6.28 -17.73 9.44
C GLY A 129 6.33 -19.16 10.01
N ILE A 130 5.26 -19.59 10.67
CA ILE A 130 5.15 -20.96 11.15
C ILE A 130 5.01 -21.93 9.98
N ILE A 131 4.11 -21.67 9.02
CA ILE A 131 3.89 -22.56 7.86
C ILE A 131 5.16 -22.67 7.01
N SER A 132 5.92 -21.59 6.82
CA SER A 132 7.17 -21.61 6.06
C SER A 132 8.22 -22.49 6.72
N HIS A 133 8.30 -22.50 8.05
CA HIS A 133 9.22 -23.38 8.79
C HIS A 133 8.82 -24.86 8.78
N THR A 134 7.55 -25.19 8.53
CA THR A 134 7.09 -26.60 8.50
C THR A 134 7.48 -27.39 7.25
N GLY A 135 8.03 -26.75 6.21
CA GLY A 135 8.43 -27.44 4.98
C GLY A 135 7.26 -27.81 4.05
N VAL A 136 6.07 -27.26 4.32
CA VAL A 136 4.86 -27.51 3.51
C VAL A 136 5.05 -27.05 2.08
N PHE A 137 5.77 -25.94 1.87
CA PHE A 137 6.00 -25.38 0.54
C PHE A 137 6.97 -26.22 -0.30
N GLU A 138 8.03 -26.76 0.29
CA GLU A 138 8.94 -27.69 -0.35
C GLU A 138 8.21 -28.98 -0.76
N TRP A 139 7.33 -29.49 0.11
CA TRP A 139 6.49 -30.64 -0.23
C TRP A 139 5.56 -30.34 -1.42
N PHE A 140 4.93 -29.16 -1.45
CA PHE A 140 4.11 -28.73 -2.59
C PHE A 140 4.92 -28.59 -3.88
N ALA A 141 6.15 -28.05 -3.80
CA ALA A 141 7.04 -27.90 -4.95
C ALA A 141 7.40 -29.26 -5.57
N VAL A 142 7.78 -30.24 -4.74
CA VAL A 142 8.10 -31.60 -5.20
C VAL A 142 6.86 -32.28 -5.82
N GLN A 143 5.68 -32.07 -5.24
CA GLN A 143 4.44 -32.64 -5.78
C GLN A 143 4.03 -31.98 -7.10
N ALA A 144 4.19 -30.66 -7.23
CA ALA A 144 3.98 -29.94 -8.48
C ALA A 144 4.96 -30.42 -9.56
N TYR A 145 6.23 -30.62 -9.21
CA TYR A 145 7.26 -31.13 -10.11
C TYR A 145 6.91 -32.53 -10.62
N LYS A 146 6.59 -33.47 -9.71
CA LYS A 146 6.16 -34.83 -10.08
C LYS A 146 4.92 -34.83 -10.98
N LYS A 147 3.97 -33.93 -10.75
CA LYS A 147 2.76 -33.79 -11.58
C LYS A 147 3.05 -33.18 -12.95
N SER A 148 4.07 -32.33 -13.06
CA SER A 148 4.47 -31.68 -14.32
C SER A 148 5.21 -32.61 -15.30
N ASN A 149 5.67 -33.79 -14.86
CA ASN A 149 6.45 -34.74 -15.67
C ASN A 149 7.66 -34.09 -16.38
N GLY A 150 8.28 -33.06 -15.79
CA GLY A 150 9.45 -32.38 -16.34
C GLY A 150 9.15 -31.34 -17.44
N ASN A 151 7.87 -31.06 -17.74
CA ASN A 151 7.52 -29.96 -18.64
C ASN A 151 7.41 -28.63 -17.88
N VAL A 152 8.32 -27.71 -18.20
CA VAL A 152 8.41 -26.37 -17.59
C VAL A 152 7.08 -25.59 -17.72
N TRP A 153 6.38 -25.68 -18.85
CA TRP A 153 5.12 -24.95 -19.03
C TRP A 153 4.01 -25.48 -18.11
N THR A 154 3.91 -26.80 -17.96
CA THR A 154 2.94 -27.42 -17.05
C THR A 154 3.29 -27.14 -15.59
N LEU A 155 4.58 -27.12 -15.26
CA LEU A 155 5.06 -26.76 -13.93
C LEU A 155 4.67 -25.33 -13.55
N VAL A 156 4.94 -24.37 -14.42
CA VAL A 156 4.60 -22.95 -14.20
C VAL A 156 3.10 -22.77 -13.98
N VAL A 157 2.25 -23.42 -14.78
CA VAL A 157 0.79 -23.35 -14.61
C VAL A 157 0.36 -23.92 -13.26
N ILE A 158 0.91 -25.06 -12.84
CA ILE A 158 0.60 -25.67 -11.53
C ILE A 158 1.05 -24.74 -10.40
N LEU A 159 2.27 -24.22 -10.46
CA LEU A 159 2.81 -23.32 -9.44
C LEU A 159 2.02 -22.01 -9.36
N CYS A 160 1.66 -21.39 -10.49
CA CYS A 160 0.80 -20.21 -10.52
C CYS A 160 -0.59 -20.50 -9.94
N SER A 161 -1.18 -21.65 -10.24
CA SER A 161 -2.48 -22.07 -9.70
C SER A 161 -2.43 -22.22 -8.19
N VAL A 162 -1.40 -22.89 -7.68
CA VAL A 162 -1.16 -23.07 -6.24
C VAL A 162 -0.91 -21.72 -5.57
N THR A 163 -0.10 -20.86 -6.18
CA THR A 163 0.15 -19.48 -5.72
C THR A 163 -1.12 -18.67 -5.63
N ALA A 164 -1.99 -18.73 -6.64
CA ALA A 164 -3.24 -17.96 -6.65
C ALA A 164 -4.16 -18.37 -5.50
N VAL A 165 -4.24 -19.67 -5.21
CA VAL A 165 -5.02 -20.19 -4.07
C VAL A 165 -4.38 -19.77 -2.75
N LEU A 166 -3.06 -19.91 -2.62
CA LEU A 166 -2.34 -19.56 -1.41
C LEU A 166 -2.34 -18.05 -1.14
N SER A 167 -2.30 -17.20 -2.17
CA SER A 167 -2.32 -15.73 -2.04
C SER A 167 -3.62 -15.19 -1.44
N ALA A 168 -4.70 -15.97 -1.41
CA ALA A 168 -5.93 -15.59 -0.70
C ALA A 168 -5.78 -15.70 0.84
N PHE A 169 -4.81 -16.47 1.31
CA PHE A 169 -4.54 -16.72 2.73
C PHE A 169 -3.21 -16.10 3.19
N LEU A 170 -2.26 -15.92 2.26
CA LEU A 170 -0.92 -15.40 2.52
C LEU A 170 -0.84 -13.91 2.19
N ASP A 171 -0.10 -13.16 3.01
CA ASP A 171 0.23 -11.77 2.69
C ASP A 171 1.20 -11.69 1.50
N ASN A 172 1.27 -10.53 0.86
CA ASN A 172 1.97 -10.33 -0.41
C ASN A 172 3.50 -10.55 -0.29
N VAL A 173 4.12 -10.05 0.78
CA VAL A 173 5.57 -10.22 1.03
C VAL A 173 5.91 -11.71 1.22
N THR A 174 5.06 -12.40 1.97
CA THR A 174 5.18 -13.83 2.22
C THR A 174 5.14 -14.64 0.93
N THR A 175 4.14 -14.40 0.10
CA THR A 175 3.92 -15.18 -1.11
C THR A 175 5.15 -15.09 -2.02
N MET A 176 5.75 -13.90 -2.11
CA MET A 176 7.00 -13.68 -2.84
C MET A 176 8.18 -14.42 -2.21
N LEU A 177 8.37 -14.34 -0.88
CA LEU A 177 9.48 -15.02 -0.18
C LEU A 177 9.41 -16.55 -0.32
N LEU A 178 8.20 -17.11 -0.39
CA LEU A 178 7.98 -18.55 -0.51
C LEU A 178 8.12 -19.07 -1.94
N LEU A 179 7.70 -18.28 -2.94
CA LEU A 179 7.86 -18.68 -4.34
C LEU A 179 9.28 -18.54 -4.85
N THR A 180 10.07 -17.62 -4.27
CA THR A 180 11.46 -17.40 -4.65
C THR A 180 12.28 -18.71 -4.62
N PRO A 181 12.31 -19.51 -3.54
CA PRO A 181 13.04 -20.79 -3.56
C PRO A 181 12.40 -21.84 -4.47
N VAL A 182 11.07 -21.86 -4.61
CA VAL A 182 10.34 -22.85 -5.43
C VAL A 182 10.55 -22.64 -6.93
N THR A 183 10.81 -21.41 -7.36
CA THR A 183 11.06 -21.07 -8.78
C THR A 183 12.52 -21.16 -9.18
N ILE A 184 13.45 -21.09 -8.23
CA ILE A 184 14.90 -21.19 -8.47
C ILE A 184 15.39 -22.65 -8.46
N GLN A 185 14.74 -23.55 -7.70
CA GLN A 185 15.02 -24.99 -7.69
C GLN A 185 14.48 -25.69 -8.95
#